data_AF-A0A9Q3PTY5-F1
#
_entry.id   AF-A0A9Q3PTY5-F1
#
_cell.length_a   1.000
_cell.length_b   1.000
_cell.length_c   1.000
_cell.angle_alpha   90.00
_cell.angle_beta   90.00
_cell.angle_gamma   90.00
#
_symmetry.space_group_name_H-M   'P 1'
#
loop_
_entity.id
_entity.type
_entity.pdbx_description
1 polymer ?
#
loop_
_entity_poly.entity_id
_entity_poly.type
_entity_poly.pdbx_seq_one_letter_code
_entity_poly.pdbx_strand_id
1 'polypeptide(L)'
;MALVDTGSEVNIIPEEIAIKASLTSRKLNMNLRGIGGHKKSLVGLSEFTPILMITGEEKEIHLFIAKGSVHTILGRPFLADNNVKLEFSHKQGEIFSYPEQDGH
;
A
#
# COMPACT_ATOMS: atom_id res chain seq x y z
N MET A 1 -7.90 -6.91 3.57
CA MET A 1 -8.17 -5.48 3.78
C MET A 1 -6.83 -4.79 4.04
N ALA A 2 -6.59 -3.63 3.43
CA ALA A 2 -5.33 -2.88 3.57
C ALA A 2 -5.56 -1.60 4.39
N LEU A 3 -4.53 -1.15 5.11
CA LEU A 3 -4.51 0.16 5.76
C LEU A 3 -4.02 1.21 4.77
N VAL A 4 -4.66 2.37 4.78
CA VAL A 4 -4.20 3.54 4.04
C VAL A 4 -3.38 4.41 4.97
N ASP A 5 -2.12 4.68 4.63
CA ASP A 5 -1.17 5.35 5.51
C ASP A 5 -0.36 6.42 4.76
N THR A 6 -0.68 7.69 5.03
CA THR A 6 0.04 8.85 4.47
C THR A 6 1.44 9.04 5.05
N GLY A 7 1.75 8.41 6.18
CA GLY A 7 3.07 8.43 6.81
C GLY A 7 4.00 7.33 6.29
N SER A 8 3.47 6.29 5.65
CA SER A 8 4.29 5.19 5.12
C SER A 8 4.98 5.57 3.81
N GLU A 9 6.30 5.40 3.77
CA GLU A 9 7.10 5.67 2.56
C GLU A 9 7.01 4.55 1.51
N VAL A 10 6.39 3.44 1.85
CA VAL A 10 6.29 2.24 1.00
C VAL A 10 4.92 1.58 1.11
N ASN A 11 4.53 0.85 0.06
CA ASN A 11 3.42 -0.09 0.16
C ASN A 11 3.95 -1.45 0.64
N ILE A 12 3.20 -2.11 1.52
CA ILE A 12 3.61 -3.36 2.16
C ILE A 12 2.52 -4.41 1.99
N ILE A 13 2.93 -5.65 1.73
CA ILE A 13 2.08 -6.82 1.84
C ILE A 13 2.76 -7.89 2.74
N PRO A 14 2.00 -8.58 3.60
CA PRO A 14 2.54 -9.70 4.37
C PRO A 14 2.98 -10.85 3.45
N GLU A 15 4.10 -11.48 3.78
CA GLU A 15 4.63 -12.65 3.06
C GLU A 15 3.60 -13.76 2.89
N GLU A 16 2.80 -14.04 3.93
CA GLU A 16 1.75 -15.05 3.86
C GLU A 16 0.66 -14.74 2.82
N ILE A 17 0.33 -13.46 2.62
CA ILE A 17 -0.67 -13.03 1.63
C ILE A 17 -0.05 -13.08 0.24
N ALA A 18 1.20 -12.62 0.09
CA ALA A 18 1.91 -12.67 -1.18
C ALA A 18 2.05 -14.12 -1.71
N ILE A 19 2.34 -15.07 -0.82
CA ILE A 19 2.41 -16.51 -1.16
C ILE A 19 1.03 -17.03 -1.56
N LYS A 20 -0.02 -16.76 -0.79
CA LYS A 20 -1.39 -17.20 -1.11
C LYS A 20 -1.88 -16.65 -2.44
N ALA A 21 -1.53 -15.40 -2.76
CA ALA A 21 -1.85 -14.76 -4.02
C ALA A 21 -0.89 -15.14 -5.16
N SER A 22 0.13 -15.97 -4.91
CA SER A 22 1.14 -16.38 -5.90
C SER A 22 1.83 -15.19 -6.60
N LEU A 23 2.13 -14.13 -5.84
CA LEU A 23 2.76 -12.93 -6.40
C LEU A 23 4.16 -13.22 -6.93
N THR A 24 4.41 -12.80 -8.17
CA THR A 24 5.76 -12.81 -8.72
C THR A 24 6.56 -11.69 -8.08
N SER A 25 7.72 -12.01 -7.50
CA SER A 25 8.53 -11.03 -6.80
C SER A 25 10.03 -11.26 -6.97
N ARG A 26 10.79 -10.17 -6.96
CA ARG A 26 12.25 -10.23 -6.82
C ARG A 26 12.61 -10.33 -5.35
N LYS A 27 13.59 -11.17 -5.01
CA LYS A 27 14.07 -11.32 -3.63
C LYS A 27 14.80 -10.06 -3.18
N LEU A 28 14.55 -9.67 -1.93
CA LEU A 28 15.24 -8.59 -1.24
C LEU A 28 15.80 -9.08 0.09
N ASN A 29 16.80 -8.36 0.60
CA ASN A 29 17.27 -8.51 1.97
C ASN A 29 17.46 -7.11 2.57
N MET A 30 16.36 -6.52 3.00
CA MET A 30 16.32 -5.17 3.55
C MET A 30 15.55 -5.16 4.87
N ASN A 31 15.73 -4.11 5.67
CA ASN A 31 14.93 -3.91 6.88
C ASN A 31 14.24 -2.55 6.81
N LEU A 32 12.92 -2.55 7.05
CA LEU A 32 12.14 -1.36 7.31
C LEU A 32 12.22 -1.03 8.80
N ARG A 33 12.36 0.25 9.15
CA ARG A 33 12.31 0.73 10.53
C ARG A 33 11.05 1.56 10.72
N GLY A 34 10.20 1.16 11.66
CA GLY A 34 9.06 1.96 12.09
C GLY A 34 9.43 3.03 13.12
N ILE A 35 8.47 3.87 13.50
CA ILE A 35 8.64 4.96 14.48
C ILE A 35 9.12 4.42 15.84
N GLY A 36 8.66 3.22 16.24
CA GLY A 36 9.10 2.55 17.48
C GLY A 36 10.50 1.91 17.41
N GLY A 37 11.26 2.10 16.33
CA GLY A 37 12.62 1.53 16.18
C GLY A 37 12.68 0.04 15.85
N HIS A 38 11.56 -0.68 15.96
CA HIS A 38 11.46 -2.08 15.54
C HIS A 38 11.76 -2.22 14.05
N LYS A 39 12.60 -3.21 13.74
CA LYS A 39 12.95 -3.58 12.37
C LYS A 39 12.02 -4.67 11.86
N LYS A 40 11.52 -4.52 10.63
CA LYS A 40 10.77 -5.54 9.91
C LYS A 40 11.56 -5.92 8.66
N SER A 41 11.78 -7.21 8.45
CA SER A 41 12.54 -7.68 7.29
C SER A 41 11.67 -7.69 6.05
N LEU A 42 12.15 -7.03 5.00
CA LEU A 42 11.59 -7.05 3.66
C LEU A 42 12.33 -8.11 2.85
N VAL A 43 11.58 -9.10 2.37
CA VAL A 43 12.10 -10.32 1.74
C VAL A 43 11.88 -10.34 0.24
N GLY A 44 11.04 -9.43 -0.29
CA GLY A 44 10.84 -9.29 -1.71
C GLY A 44 10.17 -8.00 -2.12
N LEU A 45 10.12 -7.76 -3.42
CA LEU A 45 9.35 -6.70 -4.07
C LEU A 45 8.55 -7.31 -5.22
N SER A 46 7.24 -7.11 -5.18
CA SER A 46 6.32 -7.41 -6.27
C SER A 46 6.07 -6.11 -7.03
N GLU A 47 6.36 -6.09 -8.32
CA GLU A 47 6.22 -4.91 -9.19
C GLU A 47 5.01 -5.12 -10.10
N PHE A 48 4.38 -4.02 -10.54
CA PHE A 48 3.17 -4.03 -11.39
C PHE A 48 2.09 -5.01 -10.94
N THR A 49 1.83 -5.07 -9.63
CA THR A 49 0.86 -6.02 -9.07
C THR A 49 -0.55 -5.48 -9.28
N PRO A 50 -1.44 -6.19 -9.98
CA PRO A 50 -2.82 -5.76 -10.13
C PRO A 50 -3.56 -5.91 -8.79
N ILE A 51 -4.31 -4.89 -8.40
CA ILE A 51 -5.20 -4.89 -7.25
C ILE A 51 -6.60 -4.42 -7.65
N LEU A 52 -7.61 -5.07 -7.10
CA LEU A 52 -9.00 -4.68 -7.29
C LEU A 52 -9.44 -3.73 -6.17
N MET A 53 -9.82 -2.51 -6.56
CA MET A 53 -10.37 -1.51 -5.66
C MET A 53 -11.83 -1.83 -5.33
N ILE A 54 -12.33 -1.31 -4.20
CA ILE A 54 -13.75 -1.48 -3.82
C ILE A 54 -14.72 -0.85 -4.84
N THR A 55 -14.22 0.11 -5.63
CA THR A 55 -14.93 0.73 -6.76
C THR A 55 -15.08 -0.21 -7.96
N GLY A 56 -14.43 -1.38 -7.95
CA GLY A 56 -14.37 -2.31 -9.08
C GLY A 56 -13.24 -2.00 -10.08
N GLU A 57 -12.50 -0.92 -9.88
CA GLU A 57 -11.37 -0.55 -10.73
C GLU A 57 -10.14 -1.40 -10.42
N GLU A 58 -9.42 -1.83 -11.46
CA GLU A 58 -8.12 -2.46 -11.32
C GLU A 58 -7.00 -1.41 -11.38
N LYS A 59 -6.07 -1.47 -10.42
CA LYS A 59 -4.89 -0.60 -10.34
C LYS A 59 -3.63 -1.42 -10.25
N GLU A 60 -2.52 -0.87 -10.74
CA GLU A 60 -1.19 -1.46 -10.55
C GLU A 60 -0.49 -0.82 -9.35
N ILE A 61 0.21 -1.64 -8.57
CA ILE A 61 0.96 -1.20 -7.39
C ILE A 61 2.27 -1.95 -7.23
N HIS A 62 3.29 -1.27 -6.69
CA HIS A 62 4.53 -1.91 -6.24
C HIS A 62 4.46 -2.21 -4.74
N LEU A 63 4.66 -3.47 -4.35
CA LEU A 63 4.47 -3.97 -2.99
C LEU A 63 5.75 -4.60 -2.44
N PHE A 64 6.29 -4.04 -1.36
CA PHE A 64 7.31 -4.73 -0.58
C PHE A 64 6.69 -5.86 0.22
N ILE A 65 7.31 -7.04 0.14
CA ILE A 65 6.89 -8.23 0.87
C ILE A 65 7.62 -8.25 2.21
N ALA A 66 6.87 -8.18 3.30
CA ALA A 66 7.40 -8.13 4.65
C ALA A 66 7.13 -9.42 5.42
N LYS A 67 8.14 -9.89 6.15
CA LYS A 67 8.06 -11.11 6.97
C LYS A 67 7.48 -10.81 8.35
N GLY A 68 6.71 -11.77 8.87
CA GLY A 68 6.10 -11.73 10.20
C GLY A 68 4.78 -10.95 10.23
N SER A 69 4.26 -10.70 11.44
CA SER A 69 2.98 -10.01 11.62
C SER A 69 3.12 -8.53 11.24
N VAL A 70 2.52 -8.16 10.12
CA VAL A 70 2.42 -6.83 9.53
C VAL A 70 1.06 -6.69 8.86
N HIS A 71 0.51 -5.48 8.82
CA HIS A 71 -0.67 -5.21 8.01
C HIS A 71 -0.27 -4.95 6.55
N THR A 72 -1.16 -5.24 5.61
CA THR A 72 -1.05 -4.68 4.25
C THR A 72 -1.21 -3.17 4.34
N ILE A 73 -0.30 -2.41 3.74
CA ILE A 73 -0.29 -0.94 3.78
C ILE A 73 -0.25 -0.41 2.35
N LEU A 74 -1.16 0.52 2.05
CA LEU A 74 -1.11 1.41 0.90
C LEU A 74 -0.51 2.73 1.38
N GLY A 75 0.77 2.91 1.08
CA GLY A 75 1.55 4.07 1.51
C GLY A 75 1.52 5.21 0.51
N ARG A 76 2.34 6.23 0.76
CA ARG A 76 2.49 7.40 -0.11
C ARG A 76 2.68 7.09 -1.59
N PRO A 77 3.44 6.05 -2.01
CA PRO A 77 3.58 5.74 -3.44
C PRO A 77 2.24 5.46 -4.12
N PHE A 78 1.43 4.55 -3.58
CA PHE A 78 0.11 4.25 -4.16
C PHE A 78 -0.81 5.47 -4.17
N LEU A 79 -0.78 6.26 -3.09
CA LEU A 79 -1.59 7.46 -2.96
C LEU A 79 -1.22 8.54 -3.99
N ALA A 80 0.07 8.74 -4.21
CA ALA A 80 0.58 9.70 -5.18
C ALA A 80 0.25 9.27 -6.61
N ASP A 81 0.50 8.00 -6.96
CA ASP A 81 0.24 7.44 -8.29
C ASP A 81 -1.23 7.51 -8.69
N ASN A 82 -2.12 7.61 -7.70
CA ASN A 82 -3.56 7.67 -7.89
C ASN A 82 -4.19 9.01 -7.51
N ASN A 83 -3.36 10.05 -7.35
CA ASN A 83 -3.80 11.42 -7.07
C ASN A 83 -4.76 11.53 -5.88
N VAL A 84 -4.59 10.67 -4.88
CA VAL A 84 -5.44 10.66 -3.69
C VAL A 84 -5.13 11.88 -2.83
N LYS A 85 -6.17 12.59 -2.39
CA LYS A 85 -6.03 13.83 -1.63
C LYS A 85 -6.48 13.64 -0.20
N LEU A 86 -5.71 14.20 0.72
CA LEU A 86 -6.11 14.45 2.09
C LEU A 86 -6.57 15.90 2.17
N GLU A 87 -7.85 16.10 2.49
CA GLU A 87 -8.47 17.42 2.59
C GLU A 87 -9.01 17.62 4.00
N PHE A 88 -8.91 18.84 4.54
CA PHE A 88 -9.49 19.14 5.84
C PHE A 88 -10.86 19.79 5.67
N SER A 89 -11.91 19.09 6.07
CA SER A 89 -13.27 19.60 6.12
C SER A 89 -13.58 20.22 7.47
N HIS A 90 -14.03 21.47 7.46
CA HIS A 90 -14.46 22.16 8.68
C HIS A 90 -15.65 21.49 9.40
N LYS A 91 -16.38 20.58 8.73
CA LYS A 91 -17.52 19.85 9.32
C LYS A 91 -17.17 18.43 9.76
N GLN A 92 -16.19 17.78 9.13
CA GLN A 92 -15.92 16.35 9.29
C GLN A 92 -14.47 16.04 9.72
N GLY A 93 -13.59 17.04 9.79
CA GLY A 93 -12.16 16.84 10.01
C GLY A 93 -11.44 16.38 8.74
N GLU A 94 -10.44 15.52 8.86
CA GLU A 94 -9.68 15.00 7.71
C GLU A 94 -10.52 14.06 6.83
N ILE A 95 -10.59 14.37 5.54
CA ILE A 95 -11.25 13.59 4.49
C ILE A 95 -10.18 13.05 3.55
N PHE A 96 -10.28 11.76 3.24
CA PHE A 96 -9.43 11.10 2.26
C PHE A 96 -10.24 10.81 1.00
N SER A 97 -9.95 11.52 -0.09
CA SER A 97 -10.73 11.47 -1.33
C SER A 97 -9.90 10.94 -2.50
N TYR A 98 -10.51 10.01 -3.23
CA TYR A 98 -10.04 9.60 -4.55
C TYR A 98 -10.70 10.52 -5.58
N PRO A 99 -9.98 10.98 -6.61
CA PRO A 99 -10.62 11.70 -7.70
C PRO A 99 -11.65 10.78 -8.37
N GLU A 100 -12.89 11.27 -8.53
CA GLU A 100 -13.86 10.64 -9.43
C GLU A 100 -13.27 10.68 -10.84
N GLN A 101 -13.29 9.55 -11.56
CA GLN A 101 -13.06 9.60 -13.00
C GLN A 101 -14.27 10.26 -13.63
N ASP A 102 -14.04 11.34 -14.38
CA ASP A 102 -15.07 11.93 -15.23
C ASP A 102 -15.64 10.81 -16.12
N GLY A 103 -16.91 10.47 -15.87
CA GLY A 103 -17.60 9.41 -16.58
C GLY A 103 -17.69 9.72 -18.07
N HIS A 104 -17.23 8.77 -18.88
CA HIS A 104 -17.58 8.66 -20.30
C HIS A 104 -18.59 7.54 -20.50
#